data_AF-B1T0Q2-F1
#
_entry.id   AF-B1T0Q2-F1
#
_cell.length_a   1.000
_cell.length_b   1.000
_cell.length_c   1.000
_cell.angle_alpha   90.00
_cell.angle_beta   90.00
_cell.angle_gamma   90.00
#
_symmetry.space_group_name_H-M   'P 1'
#
loop_
_entity.id
_entity.type
_entity.pdbx_description
1 polymer ?
#
loop_
_entity_poly.entity_id
_entity_poly.type
_entity_poly.pdbx_seq_one_letter_code
_entity_poly.pdbx_strand_id
1 'polypeptide(L)'
;MDDPSVDRFLVRDADSLLSEREVAAVDEWLASGRRFHHMRDYFTHTELLLPAMWGGCTSVIPSVTTLIESFLSGDQGAARFTDQYFLRAALWPTVRESILNHDETFGFHDAKPFPDHPPIRWRATQFRVGSNAAYQSISGESARPSGSRQQVELAHANEPPVADDAHVHLGKWTLTMPFFLIDEIRSGQARVAVR
;
A
#
# COMPACT_ATOMS: atom_id res chain seq x y z
N MET A 1 0.08 16.41 7.07
CA MET A 1 -1.32 16.90 7.13
C MET A 1 -1.36 18.31 7.70
N ASP A 2 -0.56 18.61 8.72
CA ASP A 2 -0.51 19.93 9.36
C ASP A 2 0.59 20.85 8.79
N ASP A 3 1.25 20.46 7.69
CA ASP A 3 2.26 21.31 7.05
C ASP A 3 1.56 22.47 6.31
N PRO A 4 1.78 23.73 6.71
CA PRO A 4 1.09 24.88 6.13
C PRO A 4 1.56 25.22 4.71
N SER A 5 2.67 24.64 4.23
CA SER A 5 3.18 24.82 2.87
C SER A 5 2.56 23.86 1.86
N VAL A 6 1.79 22.88 2.34
CA VAL A 6 1.16 21.84 1.52
C VAL A 6 -0.31 22.18 1.36
N ASP A 7 -0.82 22.23 0.13
CA ASP A 7 -2.27 22.42 -0.11
C ASP A 7 -3.03 21.09 -0.03
N ARG A 8 -2.41 20.01 -0.52
CA ARG A 8 -3.00 18.68 -0.65
C ARG A 8 -1.97 17.61 -0.36
N PHE A 9 -2.39 16.53 0.29
CA PHE A 9 -1.54 15.39 0.63
C PHE A 9 -2.18 14.09 0.17
N LEU A 10 -1.34 13.08 -0.05
CA LEU A 10 -1.72 11.69 -0.27
C LEU A 10 -1.07 10.83 0.82
N VAL A 11 -1.78 9.84 1.33
CA VAL A 11 -1.28 8.87 2.32
C VAL A 11 -1.19 7.51 1.65
N ARG A 12 0.00 6.92 1.62
CA ARG A 12 0.31 5.62 1.03
C ARG A 12 1.18 4.81 1.97
N ASP A 13 1.01 3.49 1.95
CA ASP A 13 2.01 2.61 2.54
C ASP A 13 3.29 2.68 1.70
N ALA A 14 4.45 2.57 2.36
CA ALA A 14 5.76 2.68 1.69
C ALA A 14 6.02 1.56 0.68
N ASP A 15 5.30 0.44 0.80
CA ASP A 15 5.35 -0.72 -0.08
C ASP A 15 4.25 -0.72 -1.15
N SER A 16 3.46 0.35 -1.23
CA SER A 16 2.42 0.54 -2.27
C SER A 16 3.02 1.18 -3.52
N LEU A 17 2.89 0.48 -4.65
CA LEU A 17 3.38 0.98 -5.93
C LEU A 17 2.37 1.93 -6.58
N LEU A 18 2.82 3.10 -7.00
CA LEU A 18 2.01 4.06 -7.75
C LEU A 18 1.69 3.53 -9.15
N SER A 19 0.48 3.78 -9.64
CA SER A 19 0.02 3.31 -10.96
C SER A 19 -0.68 4.39 -11.77
N GLU A 20 -0.78 4.15 -13.08
CA GLU A 20 -1.49 4.99 -14.04
C GLU A 20 -2.97 5.19 -13.67
N ARG A 21 -3.60 4.14 -13.11
CA ARG A 21 -4.96 4.18 -12.58
C ARG A 21 -5.11 5.18 -11.44
N GLU A 22 -4.16 5.15 -10.50
CA GLU A 22 -4.16 6.06 -9.37
C GLU A 22 -3.97 7.51 -9.82
N VAL A 23 -3.05 7.76 -10.77
CA VAL A 23 -2.85 9.11 -11.34
C VAL A 23 -4.15 9.65 -11.91
N ALA A 24 -4.86 8.88 -12.73
CA ALA A 24 -6.13 9.30 -13.31
C ALA A 24 -7.20 9.58 -12.25
N ALA A 25 -7.29 8.73 -11.21
CA ALA A 25 -8.23 8.94 -10.10
C ALA A 25 -7.91 10.19 -9.26
N VAL A 26 -6.61 10.50 -9.08
CA VAL A 26 -6.16 11.72 -8.41
C VAL A 26 -6.46 12.95 -9.26
N ASP A 27 -6.23 12.90 -10.58
CA ASP A 27 -6.57 14.01 -11.49
C ASP A 27 -8.07 14.33 -11.45
N GLU A 28 -8.92 13.30 -11.43
CA GLU A 28 -10.37 13.50 -11.28
C GLU A 28 -10.73 14.12 -9.93
N TRP A 29 -10.06 13.71 -8.84
CA TRP A 29 -10.21 14.35 -7.54
C TRP A 29 -9.83 15.82 -7.55
N LEU A 30 -8.67 16.16 -8.13
CA LEU A 30 -8.20 17.54 -8.23
C LEU A 30 -9.19 18.44 -8.97
N ALA A 31 -9.88 17.90 -9.98
CA ALA A 31 -10.92 18.60 -10.74
C ALA A 31 -12.30 18.66 -10.03
N SER A 32 -12.55 17.80 -9.05
CA SER A 32 -13.89 17.61 -8.45
C SER A 32 -14.34 18.69 -7.47
N GLY A 33 -13.41 19.47 -6.93
CA GLY A 33 -13.67 20.40 -5.81
C GLY A 33 -13.91 19.71 -4.45
N ARG A 34 -13.85 18.38 -4.36
CA ARG A 34 -13.96 17.63 -3.09
C ARG A 34 -12.71 17.81 -2.23
N ARG A 35 -12.89 17.87 -0.91
CA ARG A 35 -11.78 18.09 0.03
C ARG A 35 -10.93 16.85 0.30
N PHE A 36 -11.50 15.66 0.07
CA PHE A 36 -10.85 14.37 0.31
C PHE A 36 -11.01 13.43 -0.88
N HIS A 37 -10.10 12.46 -0.98
CA HIS A 37 -10.10 11.39 -1.97
C HIS A 37 -9.84 10.06 -1.32
N HIS A 38 -10.47 9.02 -1.83
CA HIS A 38 -10.28 7.67 -1.37
C HIS A 38 -10.55 6.67 -2.49
N MET A 39 -9.82 5.56 -2.45
CA MET A 39 -9.80 4.55 -3.50
C MET A 39 -9.93 3.14 -2.92
N ARG A 40 -10.70 2.28 -3.59
CA ARG A 40 -10.88 0.86 -3.26
C ARG A 40 -10.97 0.01 -4.51
N ASP A 41 -10.11 -0.98 -4.63
CA ASP A 41 -10.17 -1.92 -5.76
C ASP A 41 -9.95 -3.39 -5.35
N TYR A 42 -9.96 -3.71 -4.05
CA TYR A 42 -9.83 -5.06 -3.52
C TYR A 42 -11.00 -5.49 -2.64
N PHE A 43 -11.35 -6.77 -2.64
CA PHE A 43 -12.52 -7.26 -1.90
C PHE A 43 -12.36 -7.20 -0.37
N THR A 44 -11.14 -7.05 0.15
CA THR A 44 -10.91 -6.80 1.59
C THR A 44 -10.78 -5.32 1.95
N HIS A 45 -10.94 -4.41 0.98
CA HIS A 45 -10.94 -2.96 1.21
C HIS A 45 -12.30 -2.51 1.77
N THR A 46 -12.58 -2.88 3.02
CA THR A 46 -13.90 -2.71 3.66
C THR A 46 -13.95 -1.66 4.78
N GLU A 47 -12.82 -1.09 5.18
CA GLU A 47 -12.76 -0.01 6.18
C GLU A 47 -13.33 1.30 5.66
N LEU A 48 -13.96 2.10 6.54
CA LEU A 48 -14.60 3.37 6.16
C LEU A 48 -13.63 4.32 5.43
N LEU A 49 -12.39 4.38 5.90
CA LEU A 49 -11.28 5.09 5.27
C LEU A 49 -10.02 4.23 5.40
N LEU A 50 -9.43 3.83 4.27
CA LEU A 50 -8.25 2.98 4.26
C LEU A 50 -6.98 3.80 4.54
N PRO A 51 -6.10 3.38 5.47
CA PRO A 51 -4.90 4.12 5.82
C PRO A 51 -3.98 4.40 4.62
N ALA A 52 -3.87 3.44 3.71
CA ALA A 52 -2.93 3.49 2.60
C ALA A 52 -3.50 4.08 1.30
N MET A 53 -4.77 4.49 1.25
CA MET A 53 -5.45 4.78 -0.03
C MET A 53 -6.36 6.02 0.05
N TRP A 54 -5.90 7.07 0.74
CA TRP A 54 -6.65 8.32 0.84
C TRP A 54 -5.77 9.56 0.72
N GLY A 55 -6.42 10.71 0.57
CA GLY A 55 -5.78 12.01 0.49
C GLY A 55 -6.75 13.11 0.90
N GLY A 56 -6.20 14.30 1.16
CA GLY A 56 -6.98 15.43 1.63
C GLY A 56 -6.32 16.76 1.37
N CYS A 57 -7.10 17.83 1.46
CA CYS A 57 -6.58 19.19 1.54
C CYS A 57 -6.11 19.48 2.97
N THR A 58 -5.18 20.42 3.14
CA THR A 58 -4.80 20.92 4.47
C THR A 58 -5.85 21.91 5.02
N SER A 59 -5.77 22.18 6.33
CA SER A 59 -6.65 23.12 7.05
C SER A 59 -8.16 22.82 7.02
N VAL A 60 -8.56 21.58 6.70
CA VAL A 60 -9.96 21.10 6.71
C VAL A 60 -10.34 20.30 7.94
N ILE A 61 -9.33 19.73 8.60
CA ILE A 61 -9.46 18.96 9.83
C ILE A 61 -8.68 19.69 10.93
N PRO A 62 -9.05 19.50 12.20
CA PRO A 62 -8.20 19.88 13.32
C PRO A 62 -6.80 19.27 13.18
N SER A 63 -5.83 19.83 13.90
CA SER A 63 -4.47 19.29 13.92
C SER A 63 -4.49 17.78 14.14
N VAL A 64 -3.85 17.04 13.23
CA VAL A 64 -3.81 15.58 13.30
C VAL A 64 -3.13 15.13 14.59
N THR A 65 -2.11 15.88 15.05
CA THR A 65 -1.44 15.61 16.33
C THR A 65 -2.42 15.69 17.49
N THR A 66 -3.21 16.77 17.57
CA THR A 66 -4.23 16.91 18.61
C THR A 66 -5.29 15.81 18.55
N LEU A 67 -5.71 15.41 17.34
CA LEU A 67 -6.67 14.32 17.16
C LEU A 67 -6.09 12.98 17.65
N ILE A 68 -4.82 12.69 17.35
CA ILE A 68 -4.13 11.47 17.81
C ILE A 68 -3.99 11.48 19.32
N GLU A 69 -3.53 12.58 19.93
CA GLU A 69 -3.40 12.71 21.38
C GLU A 69 -4.75 12.50 22.08
N SER A 70 -5.81 13.12 21.56
CA SER A 70 -7.17 12.93 22.08
C SER A 70 -7.63 11.48 21.95
N PHE A 71 -7.38 10.84 20.81
CA PHE A 71 -7.78 9.46 20.56
C PHE A 71 -7.05 8.46 21.49
N LEU A 72 -5.75 8.67 21.71
CA LEU A 72 -4.93 7.81 22.57
C LEU A 72 -5.18 8.03 24.06
N SER A 73 -5.68 9.20 24.48
CA SER A 73 -5.99 9.50 25.87
C SER A 73 -7.07 8.60 26.48
N GLY A 74 -7.87 7.92 25.64
CA GLY A 74 -8.94 7.02 26.05
C GLY A 74 -8.52 5.58 26.39
N ASP A 75 -7.22 5.32 26.57
CA ASP A 75 -6.61 4.02 26.86
C ASP A 75 -7.04 2.90 25.89
N GLN A 76 -6.53 2.98 24.66
CA GLN A 76 -6.55 1.89 23.71
C GLN A 76 -5.11 1.42 23.58
N GLY A 77 -4.72 0.35 24.29
CA GLY A 77 -3.39 -0.23 24.19
C GLY A 77 -2.95 -0.46 22.72
N ALA A 78 -1.65 -0.67 22.49
CA ALA A 78 -1.09 -0.85 21.15
C ALA A 78 -1.67 -2.12 20.47
N ALA A 79 -2.82 -1.95 19.83
CA ALA A 79 -3.53 -2.99 19.11
C ALA A 79 -3.10 -2.99 17.63
N ARG A 80 -3.20 -4.16 17.01
CA ARG A 80 -3.16 -4.22 15.55
C ARG A 80 -4.34 -3.39 15.00
N PHE A 81 -4.10 -2.59 13.97
CA PHE A 81 -5.09 -1.72 13.32
C PHE A 81 -5.53 -0.47 14.11
N THR A 82 -4.73 -0.01 15.07
CA THR A 82 -4.99 1.26 15.80
C THR A 82 -5.19 2.46 14.86
N ASP A 83 -4.43 2.50 13.77
CA ASP A 83 -4.58 3.49 12.71
C ASP A 83 -5.98 3.45 12.07
N GLN A 84 -6.49 2.26 11.73
CA GLN A 84 -7.84 2.10 11.16
C GLN A 84 -8.93 2.56 12.15
N TYR A 85 -8.78 2.22 13.43
CA TYR A 85 -9.72 2.69 14.46
C TYR A 85 -9.69 4.21 14.62
N PHE A 86 -8.51 4.81 14.59
CA PHE A 86 -8.34 6.27 14.60
C PHE A 86 -9.02 6.92 13.40
N LEU A 87 -8.75 6.45 12.18
CA LEU A 87 -9.38 7.00 10.97
C LEU A 87 -10.90 6.92 11.03
N ARG A 88 -11.43 5.79 11.52
CA ARG A 88 -12.88 5.56 11.67
C ARG A 88 -13.52 6.50 12.70
N ALA A 89 -12.89 6.67 13.86
CA ALA A 89 -13.47 7.42 14.96
C ALA A 89 -13.24 8.94 14.82
N ALA A 90 -12.03 9.35 14.43
CA ALA A 90 -11.61 10.75 14.47
C ALA A 90 -11.75 11.47 13.11
N LEU A 91 -11.51 10.78 11.99
CA LEU A 91 -11.48 11.45 10.67
C LEU A 91 -12.75 11.23 9.85
N TRP A 92 -13.26 10.00 9.80
CA TRP A 92 -14.41 9.65 8.95
C TRP A 92 -15.63 10.57 9.10
N PRO A 93 -16.04 11.01 10.32
CA PRO A 93 -17.17 11.93 10.47
C PRO A 93 -17.03 13.24 9.69
N THR A 94 -15.81 13.75 9.53
CA THR A 94 -15.53 14.97 8.75
C THR A 94 -15.26 14.64 7.28
N VAL A 95 -14.46 13.60 7.04
CA VAL A 95 -14.01 13.21 5.70
C VAL A 95 -15.19 12.90 4.78
N ARG A 96 -16.20 12.16 5.28
CA ARG A 96 -17.36 11.73 4.49
C ARG A 96 -18.22 12.87 3.93
N GLU A 97 -18.12 14.07 4.51
CA GLU A 97 -18.92 15.24 4.11
C GLU A 97 -18.43 15.85 2.78
N SER A 98 -17.18 15.59 2.37
CA SER A 98 -16.63 16.11 1.11
C SER A 98 -15.54 15.20 0.54
N ILE A 99 -15.92 13.96 0.22
CA ILE A 99 -15.04 12.95 -0.35
C ILE A 99 -15.41 12.62 -1.80
N LEU A 100 -14.40 12.40 -2.65
CA LEU A 100 -14.55 11.66 -3.88
C LEU A 100 -14.07 10.22 -3.67
N ASN A 101 -14.97 9.26 -3.82
CA ASN A 101 -14.67 7.83 -3.69
C ASN A 101 -14.59 7.17 -5.06
N HIS A 102 -13.49 6.46 -5.32
CA HIS A 102 -13.41 5.48 -6.39
C HIS A 102 -13.48 4.08 -5.80
N ASP A 103 -14.42 3.25 -6.26
CA ASP A 103 -14.64 1.89 -5.76
C ASP A 103 -15.07 0.97 -6.91
N GLU A 104 -14.27 -0.05 -7.22
CA GLU A 104 -14.63 -1.07 -8.24
C GLU A 104 -15.46 -2.23 -7.69
N THR A 105 -15.58 -2.35 -6.35
CA THR A 105 -16.09 -3.57 -5.72
C THR A 105 -17.45 -3.37 -5.07
N PHE A 106 -17.61 -2.34 -4.23
CA PHE A 106 -18.78 -2.23 -3.33
C PHE A 106 -19.64 -0.99 -3.57
N GLY A 107 -19.16 0.01 -4.31
CA GLY A 107 -19.89 1.25 -4.53
C GLY A 107 -20.09 2.08 -3.25
N PHE A 108 -19.17 2.00 -2.28
CA PHE A 108 -19.37 2.57 -0.95
C PHE A 108 -19.38 4.11 -0.92
N HIS A 109 -20.39 4.69 -0.26
CA HIS A 109 -20.52 6.15 -0.04
C HIS A 109 -20.44 6.95 -1.35
N ASP A 110 -21.42 6.69 -2.23
CA ASP A 110 -21.57 7.30 -3.55
C ASP A 110 -20.33 7.18 -4.43
N ALA A 111 -19.64 6.05 -4.33
CA ALA A 111 -18.44 5.81 -5.12
C ALA A 111 -18.77 5.69 -6.61
N LYS A 112 -17.78 6.07 -7.41
CA LYS A 112 -17.77 5.90 -8.85
C LYS A 112 -16.71 4.87 -9.27
N PRO A 113 -16.83 4.29 -10.47
CA PRO A 113 -15.74 3.51 -11.06
C PRO A 113 -14.48 4.35 -11.22
N PHE A 114 -13.33 3.70 -11.32
CA PHE A 114 -12.09 4.39 -11.68
C PHE A 114 -12.19 4.99 -13.09
N PRO A 115 -11.59 6.16 -13.33
CA PRO A 115 -11.56 6.77 -14.65
C PRO A 115 -10.68 5.97 -15.62
N ASP A 116 -10.87 6.23 -16.92
CA ASP A 116 -10.00 5.68 -17.96
C ASP A 116 -8.55 6.09 -17.72
N HIS A 117 -7.64 5.13 -17.91
CA HIS A 117 -6.21 5.33 -17.67
C HIS A 117 -5.35 4.55 -18.68
N PRO A 118 -4.10 4.98 -18.93
CA PRO A 118 -3.14 4.18 -19.67
C PRO A 118 -2.89 2.81 -19.02
N PRO A 119 -2.38 1.81 -19.77
CA PRO A 119 -2.08 0.50 -19.20
C PRO A 119 -1.18 0.57 -17.96
N ILE A 120 -1.54 -0.20 -16.92
CA ILE A 120 -0.78 -0.23 -15.67
C ILE A 120 0.60 -0.85 -15.91
N ARG A 121 1.66 -0.18 -15.46
CA ARG A 121 3.05 -0.66 -15.63
C ARG A 121 3.36 -1.94 -14.88
N TRP A 122 2.69 -2.15 -13.74
CA TRP A 122 2.80 -3.37 -12.92
C TRP A 122 1.96 -4.47 -13.56
N ARG A 123 2.52 -5.15 -14.57
CA ARG A 123 1.84 -6.17 -15.40
C ARG A 123 1.59 -7.49 -14.67
N ALA A 124 1.20 -7.44 -13.41
CA ALA A 124 0.81 -8.60 -12.62
C ALA A 124 -0.72 -8.67 -12.55
N THR A 125 -1.26 -9.87 -12.75
CA THR A 125 -2.71 -10.14 -12.61
C THR A 125 -3.25 -9.80 -11.21
N GLN A 126 -2.37 -9.68 -10.22
CA GLN A 126 -2.72 -9.41 -8.84
C GLN A 126 -2.48 -7.95 -8.42
N PHE A 127 -2.06 -7.05 -9.33
CA PHE A 127 -1.86 -5.65 -8.98
C PHE A 127 -3.17 -4.99 -8.51
N ARG A 128 -3.09 -4.26 -7.40
CA ARG A 128 -4.18 -3.43 -6.85
C ARG A 128 -3.61 -2.11 -6.33
N VAL A 129 -4.42 -1.06 -6.35
CA VAL A 129 -4.11 0.22 -5.74
C VAL A 129 -3.89 0.00 -4.24
N GLY A 130 -2.75 0.43 -3.71
CA GLY A 130 -2.38 0.22 -2.32
C GLY A 130 -1.97 -1.22 -1.97
N SER A 131 -1.72 -2.10 -2.95
CA SER A 131 -1.23 -3.45 -2.65
C SER A 131 0.18 -3.40 -2.09
N ASN A 132 0.43 -4.09 -0.98
CA ASN A 132 1.79 -4.40 -0.52
C ASN A 132 2.51 -5.17 -1.64
N ALA A 133 3.51 -4.56 -2.28
CA ALA A 133 4.24 -5.21 -3.36
C ALA A 133 4.90 -6.51 -2.93
N ALA A 134 5.43 -6.54 -1.71
CA ALA A 134 6.23 -7.61 -1.14
C ALA A 134 5.40 -8.59 -0.28
N TYR A 135 4.12 -8.84 -0.59
CA TYR A 135 3.34 -9.85 0.14
C TYR A 135 3.69 -11.29 -0.24
N GLN A 136 4.38 -11.51 -1.37
CA GLN A 136 4.79 -12.83 -1.82
C GLN A 136 6.22 -13.15 -1.40
N SER A 137 6.57 -14.44 -1.49
CA SER A 137 7.93 -14.91 -1.21
C SER A 137 8.35 -16.00 -2.19
N ILE A 138 9.66 -16.12 -2.34
CA ILE A 138 10.31 -17.25 -2.97
C ILE A 138 10.98 -18.09 -1.87
N SER A 139 11.16 -19.38 -2.15
CA SER A 139 11.84 -20.30 -1.24
C SER A 139 12.66 -21.32 -2.01
N GLY A 140 13.65 -21.87 -1.32
CA GLY A 140 14.47 -22.97 -1.82
C GLY A 140 15.09 -23.75 -0.65
N GLU A 141 15.80 -24.82 -0.97
CA GLU A 141 16.48 -25.63 0.04
C GLU A 141 17.70 -24.91 0.61
N SER A 142 17.94 -25.07 1.91
CA SER A 142 19.16 -24.62 2.59
C SER A 142 19.70 -25.71 3.50
N ALA A 143 21.01 -25.95 3.43
CA ALA A 143 21.72 -26.81 4.37
C ALA A 143 22.05 -26.10 5.70
N ARG A 144 21.75 -24.80 5.82
CA ARG A 144 22.07 -24.04 7.03
C ARG A 144 21.09 -24.36 8.17
N PRO A 145 21.50 -24.19 9.45
CA PRO A 145 20.63 -24.44 10.59
C PRO A 145 19.38 -23.56 10.59
N SER A 146 18.27 -24.07 11.12
CA SER A 146 17.05 -23.27 11.34
C SER A 146 17.34 -22.08 12.26
N GLY A 147 16.80 -20.91 11.93
CA GLY A 147 17.06 -19.63 12.61
C GLY A 147 18.28 -18.86 12.07
N SER A 148 19.05 -19.45 11.15
CA SER A 148 20.16 -18.76 10.48
C SER A 148 19.71 -17.96 9.25
N ARG A 149 20.69 -17.30 8.60
CA ARG A 149 20.52 -16.59 7.32
C ARG A 149 21.21 -17.35 6.19
N GLN A 150 20.56 -17.37 5.03
CA GLN A 150 21.10 -17.86 3.77
C GLN A 150 21.22 -16.68 2.82
N GLN A 151 22.43 -16.42 2.30
CA GLN A 151 22.60 -15.39 1.29
C GLN A 151 21.98 -15.88 -0.02
N VAL A 152 21.12 -15.05 -0.60
CA VAL A 152 20.42 -15.29 -1.85
C VAL A 152 20.71 -14.12 -2.78
N GLU A 153 21.09 -14.42 -4.01
CA GLU A 153 21.40 -13.45 -5.04
C GLU A 153 20.32 -13.43 -6.12
N LEU A 154 19.79 -12.24 -6.38
CA LEU A 154 18.90 -11.96 -7.50
C LEU A 154 19.72 -11.34 -8.65
N ALA A 155 19.72 -12.01 -9.80
CA ALA A 155 20.29 -11.50 -11.02
C ALA A 155 19.17 -11.11 -12.00
N HIS A 156 19.13 -9.83 -12.38
CA HIS A 156 18.20 -9.29 -13.37
C HIS A 156 18.99 -8.79 -14.60
N ALA A 157 18.41 -8.92 -15.79
CA ALA A 157 19.11 -8.55 -17.03
C ALA A 157 19.45 -7.05 -17.03
N ASN A 158 20.72 -6.72 -17.27
CA ASN A 158 21.29 -5.37 -17.33
C ASN A 158 21.48 -4.66 -15.97
N GLU A 159 21.34 -5.37 -14.85
CA GLU A 159 21.63 -4.83 -13.51
C GLU A 159 22.69 -5.67 -12.78
N PRO A 160 23.52 -5.04 -11.92
CA PRO A 160 24.38 -5.79 -11.02
C PRO A 160 23.54 -6.72 -10.14
N PRO A 161 23.96 -7.98 -9.92
CA PRO A 161 23.27 -8.86 -9.00
C PRO A 161 23.18 -8.27 -7.60
N VAL A 162 22.01 -8.40 -6.97
CA VAL A 162 21.75 -7.92 -5.61
C VAL A 162 21.66 -9.12 -4.69
N ALA A 163 22.41 -9.09 -3.58
CA ALA A 163 22.38 -10.13 -2.57
C ALA A 163 21.58 -9.68 -1.34
N ASP A 164 20.77 -10.58 -0.79
CA ASP A 164 19.98 -10.37 0.43
C ASP A 164 20.01 -11.61 1.33
N ASP A 165 19.66 -11.44 2.60
CA ASP A 165 19.70 -12.46 3.65
C ASP A 165 18.33 -13.09 3.90
N ALA A 166 18.09 -14.24 3.25
CA ALA A 166 16.88 -15.03 3.44
C ALA A 166 16.88 -15.76 4.80
N HIS A 167 15.71 -15.81 5.44
CA HIS A 167 15.54 -16.55 6.70
C HIS A 167 15.51 -18.05 6.45
N VAL A 168 16.26 -18.82 7.23
CA VAL A 168 16.22 -20.29 7.16
C VAL A 168 15.31 -20.86 8.24
N HIS A 169 14.34 -21.66 7.84
CA HIS A 169 13.47 -22.41 8.74
C HIS A 169 13.25 -23.82 8.20
N LEU A 170 13.50 -24.83 9.04
CA LEU A 170 13.28 -26.26 8.72
C LEU A 170 13.88 -26.68 7.35
N GLY A 171 15.15 -26.32 7.10
CA GLY A 171 15.87 -26.72 5.88
C GLY A 171 15.47 -25.96 4.61
N LYS A 172 14.67 -24.90 4.73
CA LYS A 172 14.31 -24.02 3.62
C LYS A 172 14.68 -22.58 3.94
N TRP A 173 15.19 -21.87 2.94
CA TRP A 173 15.29 -20.41 3.00
C TRP A 173 14.02 -19.79 2.40
N THR A 174 13.59 -18.65 2.94
CA THR A 174 12.48 -17.85 2.42
C THR A 174 12.89 -16.40 2.31
N LEU A 175 12.62 -15.79 1.16
CA LEU A 175 12.85 -14.37 0.90
C LEU A 175 11.56 -13.73 0.40
N THR A 176 11.09 -12.73 1.14
CA THR A 176 9.96 -11.89 0.74
C THR A 176 10.41 -10.92 -0.33
N MET A 177 9.65 -10.76 -1.41
CA MET A 177 10.00 -9.85 -2.49
C MET A 177 8.79 -9.39 -3.30
N PRO A 178 8.92 -8.28 -4.04
CA PRO A 178 7.85 -7.78 -4.89
C PRO A 178 7.30 -8.82 -5.87
N PHE A 179 5.97 -8.92 -5.99
CA PHE A 179 5.29 -9.91 -6.83
C PHE A 179 5.76 -9.86 -8.30
N PHE A 180 6.12 -8.68 -8.83
CA PHE A 180 6.54 -8.51 -10.21
C PHE A 180 7.93 -9.12 -10.46
N LEU A 181 8.84 -9.07 -9.47
CA LEU A 181 10.13 -9.77 -9.56
C LEU A 181 9.95 -11.28 -9.53
N ILE A 182 8.94 -11.78 -8.79
CA ILE A 182 8.60 -13.22 -8.80
C ILE A 182 8.10 -13.65 -10.17
N ASP A 183 7.28 -12.84 -10.83
CA ASP A 183 6.80 -13.13 -12.18
C ASP A 183 7.96 -13.07 -13.22
N GLU A 184 8.92 -12.18 -13.04
CA GLU A 184 10.17 -12.15 -13.83
C GLU A 184 11.03 -13.41 -13.60
N ILE A 185 11.13 -13.90 -12.36
CA ILE A 185 11.82 -15.16 -12.06
C ILE A 185 11.10 -16.33 -12.73
N ARG A 186 9.77 -16.39 -12.64
CA ARG A 186 8.95 -17.46 -13.24
C ARG A 186 9.02 -17.47 -14.76
N SER A 187 9.13 -16.30 -15.38
CA SER A 187 9.29 -16.16 -16.84
C SER A 187 10.75 -16.32 -17.30
N GLY A 188 11.71 -16.44 -16.38
CA GLY A 188 13.13 -16.60 -16.67
C GLY A 188 13.87 -15.31 -17.01
N GLN A 189 13.23 -14.15 -16.84
CA GLN A 189 13.82 -12.82 -17.02
C GLN A 189 14.76 -12.44 -15.87
N ALA A 190 14.47 -12.95 -14.66
CA ALA A 190 15.34 -12.87 -13.50
C ALA A 190 15.75 -14.28 -13.03
N ARG A 191 16.86 -14.38 -12.31
CA ARG A 191 17.37 -15.64 -11.74
C ARG A 191 17.74 -15.47 -10.28
N VAL A 192 17.52 -16.52 -9.51
CA VAL A 192 17.88 -16.57 -8.10
C VAL A 192 18.90 -17.67 -7.89
N ALA A 193 19.98 -17.35 -7.17
CA ALA A 193 21.02 -18.29 -6.80
C ALA A 193 21.31 -18.21 -5.30
N VAL A 194 21.63 -19.35 -4.70
CA VAL A 194 22.09 -19.43 -3.32
C VAL A 194 23.60 -19.30 -3.30
N ARG A 195 24.13 -18.51 -2.35
CA ARG A 195 25.58 -18.37 -2.12
C ARG A 195 26.06 -19.11 -0.88
#